data_AF-A0A6H1NJH9-F1
#
_entry.id   AF-A0A6H1NJH9-F1
#
_cell.length_a   1.000
_cell.length_b   1.000
_cell.length_c   1.000
_cell.angle_alpha   90.00
_cell.angle_beta   90.00
_cell.angle_gamma   90.00
#
_symmetry.space_group_name_H-M   'P 1'
#
loop_
_entity.id
_entity.type
_entity.pdbx_description
1 polymer ?
#
loop_
_entity_poly.entity_id
_entity_poly.type
_entity_poly.pdbx_seq_one_letter_code
_entity_poly.pdbx_strand_id
1 'polypeptide(L)'
;MAITFVGVRDGGEPGKDARNRFEHVETVEAITPGSGRISVTAKVEDINPGAWHVTATPVVLVPAGHSGTPEPGPRLEPTVVMASTRLAPLVRGPGVRPFAWPLLVAAGVALAVLVQGLLAARAGLDTGAAVFGSLAGSVVGYFTAKTYYMVQHRQHLRQFLGAGTCIQGFLLGAFGTALAVVAAAGIPVGTWLDVAAPGAFLAMATARPGCFLGGCCVGRPTTSRWGVWSSDRRVGIRRVPTQLIEALLALTLGAVTLAADLTWRPAIPGMLFVAAMAAYTFGRQLLFPLRAEARKTKTGRPLTTAAALLVLLAALAAAILA
;
A
#
# COMPACT_ATOMS: atom_id res chain seq x y z
N MET A 1 -16.93 -18.89 5.08
CA MET A 1 -16.49 -20.20 4.56
C MET A 1 -15.22 -20.58 5.29
N ALA A 2 -15.04 -21.84 5.66
CA ALA A 2 -13.76 -22.33 6.16
C ALA A 2 -13.16 -23.33 5.18
N ILE A 3 -11.83 -23.40 5.16
CA ILE A 3 -11.08 -24.40 4.39
C ILE A 3 -10.11 -25.07 5.35
N THR A 4 -10.20 -26.38 5.47
CA THR A 4 -9.19 -27.18 6.17
C THR A 4 -8.10 -27.57 5.20
N PHE A 5 -6.87 -27.20 5.53
CA PHE A 5 -5.66 -27.62 4.84
C PHE A 5 -5.03 -28.76 5.64
N VAL A 6 -4.93 -29.95 5.04
CA VAL A 6 -4.22 -31.09 5.61
C VAL A 6 -2.99 -31.35 4.76
N GLY A 7 -1.80 -31.25 5.36
CA GLY A 7 -0.53 -31.51 4.69
C GLY A 7 0.13 -32.78 5.19
N VAL A 8 0.66 -33.59 4.27
CA VAL A 8 1.51 -34.74 4.56
C VAL A 8 2.81 -34.59 3.79
N ARG A 9 3.95 -34.69 4.49
CA ARG A 9 5.28 -34.57 3.89
C ARG A 9 5.59 -35.80 3.03
N ASP A 10 6.13 -35.57 1.84
CA ASP A 10 6.61 -36.64 0.97
C ASP A 10 7.80 -37.38 1.63
N GLY A 11 7.76 -38.71 1.59
CA GLY A 11 8.73 -39.58 2.26
C GLY A 11 8.74 -39.50 3.81
N GLY A 12 7.79 -38.79 4.44
CA GLY A 12 7.63 -38.78 5.89
C GLY A 12 6.72 -39.91 6.35
N GLU A 13 7.20 -40.82 7.19
CA GLU A 13 6.32 -41.84 7.78
C GLU A 13 5.29 -41.19 8.71
N PRO A 14 3.98 -41.44 8.52
CA PRO A 14 2.95 -40.98 9.43
C PRO A 14 3.21 -41.51 10.85
N GLY A 15 3.31 -40.61 11.83
CA GLY A 15 3.39 -40.96 13.26
C GLY A 15 4.79 -41.03 13.89
N LYS A 16 5.88 -41.00 13.11
CA LYS A 16 7.26 -40.95 13.66
C LYS A 16 7.71 -39.54 14.07
N ASP A 17 7.27 -38.51 13.35
CA ASP A 17 7.52 -37.11 13.69
C ASP A 17 6.23 -36.30 13.47
N ALA A 18 5.77 -35.64 14.52
CA ALA A 18 4.58 -34.79 14.49
C ALA A 18 4.71 -33.65 13.46
N ARG A 19 5.94 -33.23 13.11
CA ARG A 19 6.22 -32.17 12.13
C ARG A 19 6.19 -32.62 10.66
N ASN A 20 5.83 -33.88 10.38
CA ASN A 20 5.60 -34.41 9.03
C ASN A 20 4.12 -34.39 8.59
N ARG A 21 3.21 -33.93 9.48
CA ARG A 21 1.80 -33.71 9.18
C ARG A 21 1.36 -32.38 9.78
N PHE A 22 0.50 -31.66 9.08
CA PHE A 22 -0.19 -30.52 9.66
C PHE A 22 -1.67 -30.54 9.30
N GLU A 23 -2.46 -29.90 10.16
CA GLU A 23 -3.86 -29.60 9.92
C GLU A 23 -4.09 -28.15 10.32
N HIS A 24 -4.60 -27.35 9.39
CA HIS A 24 -4.80 -25.92 9.58
C HIS A 24 -6.13 -25.49 9.00
N VAL A 25 -6.97 -24.83 9.80
CA VAL A 25 -8.27 -24.35 9.36
C VAL A 25 -8.18 -22.85 9.07
N GLU A 26 -8.50 -22.49 7.84
CA GLU A 26 -8.49 -21.11 7.37
C GLU A 26 -9.92 -20.59 7.19
N THR A 27 -10.32 -19.65 8.04
CA THR A 27 -11.61 -19.00 7.92
C THR A 27 -11.52 -17.78 7.01
N VAL A 28 -12.33 -17.78 5.95
CA VAL A 28 -12.53 -16.65 5.04
C VAL A 28 -13.88 -16.02 5.34
N GLU A 29 -13.81 -14.81 5.90
CA GLU A 29 -14.96 -13.96 6.15
C GLU A 29 -15.41 -13.28 4.85
N ALA A 30 -16.71 -13.08 4.70
CA ALA A 30 -17.32 -12.26 3.65
C ALA A 30 -16.97 -12.64 2.19
N ILE A 31 -17.08 -13.93 1.83
CA ILE A 31 -17.15 -14.31 0.41
C ILE A 31 -18.45 -13.77 -0.16
N THR A 32 -18.35 -12.75 -1.01
CA THR A 32 -19.52 -12.19 -1.70
C THR A 32 -19.91 -13.10 -2.86
N PRO A 33 -21.12 -13.68 -2.90
CA PRO A 33 -21.58 -14.47 -4.05
C PRO A 33 -21.45 -13.66 -5.36
N GLY A 34 -21.00 -14.30 -6.45
CA GLY A 34 -20.79 -13.62 -7.74
C GLY A 34 -19.47 -12.84 -7.88
N SER A 35 -18.56 -12.93 -6.91
CA SER A 35 -17.22 -12.32 -6.96
C SER A 35 -16.21 -13.08 -7.86
N GLY A 36 -16.63 -14.17 -8.50
CA GLY A 36 -15.82 -14.94 -9.45
C GLY A 36 -14.84 -15.90 -8.77
N ARG A 37 -13.65 -16.10 -9.38
CA ARG A 37 -12.62 -17.02 -8.87
C ARG A 37 -12.03 -16.50 -7.56
N ILE A 38 -11.90 -17.39 -6.57
CA ILE A 38 -11.35 -17.11 -5.25
C ILE A 38 -10.13 -18.02 -5.04
N SER A 39 -9.06 -17.45 -4.49
CA SER A 39 -7.88 -18.20 -4.05
C SER A 39 -7.62 -17.91 -2.59
N VAL A 40 -7.36 -18.94 -1.80
CA VAL A 40 -7.07 -18.83 -0.36
C VAL A 40 -5.72 -19.47 -0.11
N THR A 41 -4.89 -18.82 0.70
CA THR A 41 -3.58 -19.34 1.10
C THR A 41 -3.46 -19.27 2.61
N ALA A 42 -3.15 -20.40 3.22
CA ALA A 42 -2.76 -20.50 4.62
C ALA A 42 -1.22 -20.48 4.72
N LYS A 43 -0.71 -19.89 5.81
CA LYS A 43 0.70 -19.98 6.19
C LYS A 43 0.80 -20.91 7.38
N VAL A 44 1.61 -21.96 7.24
CA VAL A 44 1.89 -22.93 8.28
C VAL A 44 3.39 -22.85 8.58
N GLU A 45 3.72 -22.64 9.85
CA GLU A 45 5.09 -22.52 10.36
C GLU A 45 5.42 -23.74 11.23
N ASP A 46 6.68 -23.86 11.68
CA ASP A 46 7.15 -24.94 12.56
C ASP A 46 7.00 -26.40 12.03
N ILE A 47 7.07 -26.57 10.70
CA ILE A 47 7.05 -27.88 10.02
C ILE A 47 8.41 -28.27 9.43
N ASN A 48 8.60 -29.57 9.18
CA ASN A 48 9.85 -30.06 8.58
C ASN A 48 10.02 -29.61 7.11
N PRO A 49 11.25 -29.23 6.69
CA PRO A 49 11.50 -28.84 5.31
C PRO A 49 11.30 -30.01 4.34
N GLY A 50 10.73 -29.73 3.17
CA GLY A 50 10.53 -30.74 2.11
C GLY A 50 9.41 -30.42 1.14
N ALA A 51 9.04 -31.44 0.36
CA ALA A 51 7.85 -31.47 -0.47
C ALA A 51 6.66 -32.02 0.32
N TRP A 52 5.47 -31.49 0.03
CA TRP A 52 4.25 -31.75 0.79
C TRP A 52 3.07 -31.94 -0.15
N HIS A 53 2.28 -32.97 0.11
CA HIS A 53 0.95 -33.12 -0.47
C HIS A 53 -0.04 -32.39 0.45
N VAL A 54 -0.67 -31.33 -0.05
CA VAL A 54 -1.61 -30.53 0.71
C VAL A 54 -3.00 -30.66 0.11
N THR A 55 -3.93 -31.19 0.91
CA THR A 55 -5.36 -31.28 0.56
C THR A 55 -6.09 -30.10 1.19
N ALA A 56 -6.77 -29.31 0.36
CA ALA A 56 -7.64 -28.23 0.78
C ALA A 56 -9.10 -28.66 0.63
N THR A 57 -9.81 -28.77 1.76
CA THR A 57 -11.20 -29.21 1.81
C THR A 57 -12.08 -28.10 2.38
N PRO A 58 -13.14 -27.66 1.68
CA PRO A 58 -14.10 -26.71 2.24
C PRO A 58 -14.84 -27.33 3.42
N VAL A 59 -15.05 -26.58 4.49
CA VAL A 59 -15.76 -27.04 5.69
C VAL A 59 -16.83 -26.01 6.07
N VAL A 60 -18.00 -26.52 6.45
CA VAL A 60 -19.06 -25.72 7.07
C VAL A 60 -18.76 -25.66 8.57
N LEU A 61 -18.40 -24.47 9.07
CA LEU A 61 -18.28 -24.26 10.51
C LEU A 61 -19.68 -24.18 11.10
N VAL A 62 -20.09 -25.19 11.88
CA VAL A 62 -21.29 -25.14 12.70
C VAL A 62 -20.94 -24.41 13.99
N PRO A 63 -21.57 -23.26 14.32
CA PRO A 63 -21.32 -22.58 15.58
C PRO A 63 -21.69 -23.48 16.76
N ALA A 64 -20.84 -23.55 17.79
CA ALA A 64 -21.14 -24.28 19.01
C ALA A 64 -22.47 -23.78 19.62
N GLY A 65 -23.48 -24.66 19.70
CA GLY A 65 -24.80 -24.35 20.26
C GLY A 65 -25.96 -24.30 19.25
N HIS A 66 -25.74 -24.51 17.95
CA HIS A 66 -26.83 -24.66 16.98
C HIS A 66 -27.08 -26.15 16.65
N SER A 67 -28.26 -26.66 17.00
CA SER A 67 -28.71 -28.04 16.74
C SER A 67 -29.41 -28.24 15.39
N GLY A 68 -29.38 -27.23 14.51
CA GLY A 68 -29.95 -27.33 13.16
C GLY A 68 -29.02 -28.04 12.19
N THR A 69 -29.57 -28.80 11.24
CA THR A 69 -28.81 -29.34 10.10
C THR A 69 -28.17 -28.17 9.34
N PRO A 70 -26.84 -28.14 9.17
CA PRO A 70 -26.19 -27.07 8.43
C PRO A 70 -26.73 -27.03 7.00
N GLU A 71 -27.17 -25.86 6.54
CA GLU A 71 -27.49 -25.68 5.13
C GLU A 71 -26.28 -26.09 4.29
N PRO A 72 -26.45 -26.90 3.23
CA PRO A 72 -25.35 -27.32 2.40
C PRO A 72 -24.75 -26.09 1.72
N GLY A 73 -23.59 -25.66 2.25
CA GLY A 73 -22.75 -24.67 1.58
C GLY A 73 -22.35 -25.16 0.18
N PRO A 74 -21.81 -24.27 -0.67
CA PRO A 74 -21.38 -24.64 -2.01
C PRO A 74 -20.45 -25.86 -1.95
N ARG A 75 -20.81 -26.93 -2.66
CA ARG A 75 -20.00 -28.15 -2.82
C ARG A 75 -18.78 -27.81 -3.67
N LEU A 76 -17.74 -27.30 -3.03
CA LEU A 76 -16.43 -27.14 -3.64
C LEU A 76 -15.70 -28.49 -3.50
N GLU A 77 -15.10 -28.97 -4.58
CA GLU A 77 -14.36 -30.23 -4.54
C GLU A 77 -13.04 -30.06 -3.78
N PRO A 78 -12.65 -31.04 -2.95
CA PRO A 78 -11.32 -31.05 -2.34
C PRO A 78 -10.25 -30.94 -3.41
N THR A 79 -9.28 -30.05 -3.20
CA THR A 79 -8.18 -29.85 -4.14
C THR A 79 -6.87 -30.31 -3.50
N VAL A 80 -6.11 -31.14 -4.18
CA VAL A 80 -4.78 -31.58 -3.74
C VAL A 80 -3.71 -30.83 -4.54
N VAL A 81 -2.73 -30.25 -3.84
CA VAL A 81 -1.64 -29.48 -4.44
C VAL A 81 -0.30 -29.92 -3.86
N MET A 82 0.71 -30.03 -4.71
CA MET A 82 2.10 -30.19 -4.27
C MET A 82 2.68 -28.84 -3.86
N ALA A 83 3.17 -28.75 -2.62
CA ALA A 83 3.80 -27.56 -2.09
C ALA A 83 5.20 -27.87 -1.55
N SER A 84 6.09 -26.89 -1.60
CA SER A 84 7.44 -26.97 -1.03
C SER A 84 7.58 -25.97 0.12
N THR A 85 8.20 -26.37 1.22
CA THR A 85 8.56 -25.43 2.30
C THR A 85 9.50 -24.35 1.80
N ARG A 86 9.39 -23.14 2.35
CA ARG A 86 10.29 -22.01 2.09
C ARG A 86 10.60 -21.32 3.41
N LEU A 87 11.68 -20.54 3.44
CA LEU A 87 11.91 -19.60 4.53
C LEU A 87 10.67 -18.70 4.68
N ALA A 88 10.16 -18.52 5.90
CA ALA A 88 8.93 -17.78 6.16
C ALA A 88 8.82 -16.41 5.46
N PRO A 89 9.89 -15.59 5.36
CA PRO A 89 9.86 -14.32 4.63
C PRO A 89 9.64 -14.44 3.12
N LEU A 90 9.97 -15.60 2.54
CA LEU A 90 9.85 -15.87 1.11
C LEU A 90 8.53 -16.55 0.72
N VAL A 91 7.68 -16.89 1.71
CA VAL A 91 6.34 -17.42 1.49
C VAL A 91 5.42 -16.31 0.97
N ARG A 92 4.80 -16.56 -0.19
CA ARG A 92 4.00 -15.58 -0.93
C ARG A 92 2.53 -15.97 -0.89
N GLY A 93 1.68 -14.95 -0.72
CA GLY A 93 0.24 -15.09 -0.96
C GLY A 93 -0.09 -15.19 -2.46
N PRO A 94 -1.36 -15.43 -2.80
CA PRO A 94 -1.77 -15.68 -4.17
C PRO A 94 -1.53 -14.42 -5.02
N GLY A 95 -0.87 -14.56 -6.17
CA GLY A 95 -0.62 -13.45 -7.10
C GLY A 95 0.31 -12.32 -6.59
N VAL A 96 0.93 -12.46 -5.41
CA VAL A 96 1.78 -11.43 -4.81
C VAL A 96 3.18 -11.44 -5.44
N ARG A 97 3.64 -10.27 -5.88
CA ARG A 97 4.99 -10.04 -6.41
C ARG A 97 5.79 -9.19 -5.41
N PRO A 98 6.61 -9.79 -4.52
CA PRO A 98 7.24 -9.07 -3.42
C PRO A 98 8.19 -7.96 -3.86
N PHE A 99 8.89 -8.14 -4.99
CA PHE A 99 9.82 -7.14 -5.53
C PHE A 99 9.16 -6.03 -6.35
N ALA A 100 7.87 -6.17 -6.71
CA ALA A 100 7.20 -5.16 -7.53
C ALA A 100 7.08 -3.82 -6.78
N TRP A 101 6.79 -3.86 -5.48
CA TRP A 101 6.66 -2.65 -4.66
C TRP A 101 7.99 -1.86 -4.56
N PRO A 102 9.11 -2.42 -4.10
CA PRO A 102 10.35 -1.66 -3.96
C PRO A 102 10.89 -1.17 -5.32
N LEU A 103 10.76 -1.95 -6.39
CA LEU A 103 11.20 -1.54 -7.72
C LEU A 103 10.40 -0.35 -8.25
N LEU A 104 9.07 -0.37 -8.11
CA LEU A 104 8.22 0.72 -8.56
C LEU A 104 8.37 1.97 -7.69
N VAL A 105 8.60 1.82 -6.39
CA VAL A 105 8.94 2.94 -5.51
C VAL A 105 10.28 3.56 -5.91
N ALA A 106 11.31 2.75 -6.15
CA ALA A 106 12.61 3.25 -6.58
C ALA A 106 12.53 3.98 -7.93
N ALA A 107 11.80 3.42 -8.90
CA ALA A 107 11.53 4.08 -10.17
C ALA A 107 10.77 5.40 -9.99
N GLY A 108 9.78 5.42 -9.09
CA GLY A 108 9.05 6.64 -8.74
C GLY A 108 9.93 7.71 -8.12
N VAL A 109 10.81 7.36 -7.18
CA VAL A 109 11.76 8.31 -6.58
C VAL A 109 12.72 8.86 -7.63
N ALA A 110 13.25 8.01 -8.51
CA ALA A 110 14.10 8.45 -9.61
C ALA A 110 13.37 9.43 -10.54
N LEU A 111 12.11 9.14 -10.89
CA LEU A 111 11.26 10.02 -11.68
C LEU A 111 10.98 11.35 -10.96
N ALA A 112 10.68 11.32 -9.67
CA ALA A 112 10.45 12.54 -8.88
C ALA A 112 11.69 13.44 -8.86
N VAL A 113 12.86 12.86 -8.60
CA VAL A 113 14.12 13.61 -8.54
C VAL A 113 14.48 14.18 -9.91
N LEU A 114 14.29 13.40 -10.98
CA LEU A 114 14.51 13.88 -12.34
C LEU A 114 13.60 15.06 -12.68
N VAL A 115 12.29 14.91 -12.48
CA VAL A 115 11.31 15.97 -12.77
C VAL A 115 11.58 17.21 -11.92
N GLN A 116 11.77 17.04 -10.61
CA GLN A 116 12.11 18.16 -9.72
C GLN A 116 13.40 18.85 -10.15
N GLY A 117 14.45 18.10 -10.52
CA GLY A 117 15.70 18.69 -10.97
C GLY A 117 15.54 19.53 -12.23
N LEU A 118 14.77 19.04 -13.21
CA LEU A 118 14.48 19.78 -14.44
C LEU A 118 13.66 21.06 -14.18
N LEU A 119 12.66 20.99 -13.30
CA LEU A 119 11.83 22.14 -12.95
C LEU A 119 12.57 23.14 -12.07
N ALA A 120 13.41 22.67 -11.13
CA ALA A 120 14.28 23.52 -10.32
C ALA A 120 15.28 24.31 -11.19
N ALA A 121 15.89 23.65 -12.18
CA ALA A 121 16.77 24.31 -13.14
C ALA A 121 16.03 25.37 -13.97
N ARG A 122 14.82 25.07 -14.45
CA ARG A 122 13.96 26.03 -15.17
C ARG A 122 13.54 27.21 -14.30
N ALA A 123 13.32 27.00 -13.02
CA ALA A 123 12.96 28.02 -12.05
C ALA A 123 14.16 28.86 -11.56
N GLY A 124 15.39 28.53 -11.98
CA GLY A 124 16.61 29.23 -11.56
C GLY A 124 17.01 28.93 -10.11
N LEU A 125 16.54 27.81 -9.55
CA LEU A 125 16.94 27.35 -8.22
C LEU A 125 18.28 26.62 -8.29
N ASP A 126 19.01 26.58 -7.17
CA ASP A 126 20.14 25.68 -7.02
C ASP A 126 19.66 24.23 -7.09
N THR A 127 19.84 23.65 -8.28
CA THR A 127 19.38 22.30 -8.61
C THR A 127 20.13 21.26 -7.81
N GLY A 128 21.41 21.49 -7.52
CA GLY A 128 22.24 20.58 -6.74
C GLY A 128 21.73 20.47 -5.31
N ALA A 129 21.56 21.62 -4.63
CA ALA A 129 21.04 21.65 -3.27
C ALA A 129 19.57 21.16 -3.19
N ALA A 130 18.73 21.49 -4.17
CA ALA A 130 17.34 21.02 -4.21
C ALA A 130 17.24 19.49 -4.35
N VAL A 131 18.01 18.90 -5.28
CA VAL A 131 18.06 17.44 -5.48
C VAL A 131 18.68 16.75 -4.28
N PHE A 132 19.77 17.29 -3.74
CA PHE A 132 20.42 16.76 -2.55
C PHE A 132 19.45 16.75 -1.35
N GLY A 133 18.70 17.82 -1.12
CA GLY A 133 17.68 17.89 -0.07
C GLY A 133 16.63 16.78 -0.20
N SER A 134 16.10 16.54 -1.40
CA SER A 134 15.12 15.49 -1.65
C SER A 134 15.68 14.07 -1.49
N LEU A 135 16.92 13.83 -1.93
CA LEU A 135 17.59 12.54 -1.77
C LEU A 135 17.95 12.28 -0.30
N ALA A 136 18.55 13.25 0.39
CA ALA A 136 18.86 13.18 1.81
C ALA A 136 17.58 12.95 2.62
N GLY A 137 16.50 13.67 2.30
CA GLY A 137 15.17 13.44 2.88
C GLY A 137 14.67 12.02 2.64
N SER A 138 14.78 11.48 1.43
CA SER A 138 14.35 10.10 1.14
C SER A 138 15.12 9.06 1.96
N VAL A 139 16.44 9.25 2.11
CA VAL A 139 17.30 8.37 2.91
C VAL A 139 16.95 8.47 4.39
N VAL A 140 16.95 9.67 4.97
CA VAL A 140 16.61 9.88 6.38
C VAL A 140 15.19 9.40 6.66
N GLY A 141 14.24 9.72 5.79
CA GLY A 141 12.86 9.26 5.85
C GLY A 141 12.75 7.75 5.94
N TYR A 142 13.52 6.98 5.16
CA TYR A 142 13.52 5.51 5.26
C TYR A 142 13.95 5.03 6.66
N PHE A 143 15.00 5.61 7.23
CA PHE A 143 15.44 5.28 8.59
C PHE A 143 14.40 5.69 9.64
N THR A 144 13.86 6.92 9.54
CA THR A 144 12.81 7.42 10.45
C THR A 144 11.53 6.58 10.35
N ALA A 145 11.17 6.07 9.17
CA ALA A 145 10.02 5.19 8.97
C ALA A 145 10.15 3.88 9.77
N LYS A 146 11.35 3.29 9.78
CA LYS A 146 11.65 2.08 10.53
C LYS A 146 11.73 2.34 12.03
N THR A 147 12.45 3.37 12.46
CA THR A 147 12.56 3.68 13.89
C THR A 147 11.20 4.02 14.49
N TYR A 148 10.38 4.80 13.78
CA TYR A 148 9.02 5.11 14.21
C TYR A 148 8.15 3.84 14.35
N TYR A 149 8.21 2.93 13.37
CA TYR A 149 7.50 1.65 13.45
C TYR A 149 7.95 0.82 14.67
N MET A 150 9.26 0.73 14.90
CA MET A 150 9.84 -0.03 16.01
C MET A 150 9.44 0.54 17.37
N VAL A 151 9.44 1.86 17.52
CA VAL A 151 8.98 2.53 18.75
C VAL A 151 7.51 2.20 19.02
N GLN A 152 6.67 2.24 17.98
CA GLN A 152 5.24 1.97 18.10
C GLN A 152 4.93 0.52 18.47
N HIS A 153 5.75 -0.43 17.99
CA HIS A 153 5.59 -1.87 18.26
C HIS A 153 6.55 -2.41 19.33
N ARG A 154 7.27 -1.52 20.04
CA ARG A 154 8.25 -1.85 21.09
C ARG A 154 9.29 -2.89 20.65
N GLN A 155 9.73 -2.84 19.40
CA GLN A 155 10.73 -3.77 18.86
C GLN A 155 12.16 -3.37 19.23
N HIS A 156 13.02 -4.37 19.46
CA HIS A 156 14.43 -4.17 19.78
C HIS A 156 15.26 -3.80 18.53
N LEU A 157 16.32 -3.00 18.69
CA LEU A 157 17.20 -2.54 17.59
C LEU A 157 17.74 -3.67 16.70
N ARG A 158 17.97 -4.86 17.27
CA ARG A 158 18.42 -6.04 16.53
C ARG A 158 17.44 -6.51 15.45
N GLN A 159 16.18 -6.11 15.53
CA GLN A 159 15.13 -6.45 14.56
C GLN A 159 15.00 -5.42 13.44
N PHE A 160 15.89 -4.42 13.36
CA PHE A 160 15.78 -3.31 12.42
C PHE A 160 15.64 -3.75 10.95
N LEU A 161 16.36 -4.79 10.52
CA LEU A 161 16.25 -5.29 9.14
C LEU A 161 14.87 -5.89 8.84
N GLY A 162 14.29 -6.63 9.80
CA GLY A 162 12.98 -7.28 9.68
C GLY A 162 11.79 -6.42 10.11
N ALA A 163 12.03 -5.25 10.70
CA ALA A 163 10.99 -4.34 11.15
C ALA A 163 10.15 -3.81 9.97
N GLY A 164 8.86 -3.59 10.24
CA GLY A 164 7.97 -2.92 9.32
C GLY A 164 8.38 -1.45 9.08
N THR A 165 7.65 -0.78 8.20
CA THR A 165 7.84 0.65 7.90
C THR A 165 6.55 1.39 8.15
N CYS A 166 6.67 2.61 8.69
CA CYS A 166 5.53 3.49 8.94
C CYS A 166 5.62 4.74 8.07
N ILE A 167 4.58 5.03 7.29
CA ILE A 167 4.56 6.19 6.38
C ILE A 167 4.63 7.52 7.13
N GLN A 168 4.05 7.60 8.34
CA GLN A 168 4.12 8.80 9.18
C GLN A 168 5.57 9.12 9.57
N GLY A 169 6.35 8.10 9.94
CA GLY A 169 7.78 8.25 10.22
C GLY A 169 8.57 8.66 8.97
N PHE A 170 8.24 8.08 7.81
CA PHE A 170 8.85 8.49 6.55
C PHE A 170 8.61 9.97 6.25
N LEU A 171 7.36 10.42 6.31
CA LEU A 171 7.00 11.80 6.01
C LEU A 171 7.68 12.77 6.97
N LEU A 172 7.74 12.46 8.25
CA LEU A 172 8.41 13.29 9.24
C LEU A 172 9.90 13.47 8.94
N GLY A 173 10.61 12.35 8.72
CA GLY A 173 12.05 12.40 8.41
C GLY A 173 12.32 13.04 7.04
N ALA A 174 11.57 12.65 6.02
CA ALA A 174 11.81 13.11 4.66
C ALA A 174 11.52 14.59 4.47
N PHE A 175 10.34 15.08 4.89
CA PHE A 175 10.02 16.50 4.79
C PHE A 175 10.89 17.33 5.74
N GLY A 176 11.11 16.87 6.98
CA GLY A 176 11.93 17.60 7.94
C GLY A 176 13.36 17.83 7.44
N THR A 177 14.02 16.78 6.93
CA THR A 177 15.37 16.88 6.38
C THR A 177 15.41 17.68 5.08
N ALA A 178 14.49 17.45 4.15
CA ALA A 178 14.50 18.18 2.88
C ALA A 178 14.28 19.68 3.09
N LEU A 179 13.33 20.07 3.95
CA LEU A 179 13.08 21.46 4.30
C LEU A 179 14.28 22.11 4.98
N ALA A 180 14.95 21.41 5.91
CA ALA A 180 16.14 21.91 6.59
C ALA A 180 17.28 22.18 5.62
N VAL A 181 17.54 21.25 4.68
CA VAL A 181 18.59 21.40 3.66
C VAL A 181 18.29 22.54 2.70
N VAL A 182 17.06 22.60 2.18
CA VAL A 182 16.63 23.63 1.22
C VAL A 182 16.66 25.02 1.86
N ALA A 183 16.19 25.14 3.11
CA ALA A 183 16.25 26.39 3.85
C ALA A 183 17.69 26.81 4.16
N ALA A 184 18.57 25.88 4.54
CA ALA A 184 19.98 26.16 4.79
C ALA A 184 20.74 26.59 3.51
N ALA A 185 20.30 26.13 2.34
CA ALA A 185 20.82 26.54 1.05
C ALA A 185 20.25 27.88 0.55
N GLY A 186 19.39 28.56 1.32
CA GLY A 186 18.77 29.83 0.92
C GLY A 186 17.72 29.70 -0.19
N ILE A 187 17.27 28.49 -0.50
CA ILE A 187 16.26 28.26 -1.54
C ILE A 187 14.88 28.65 -0.99
N PRO A 188 14.07 29.43 -1.74
CA PRO A 188 12.69 29.73 -1.34
C PRO A 188 11.86 28.45 -1.22
N VAL A 189 11.50 28.08 0.00
CA VAL A 189 10.82 26.81 0.31
C VAL A 189 9.51 26.64 -0.47
N GLY A 190 8.70 27.70 -0.60
CA GLY A 190 7.45 27.65 -1.35
C GLY A 190 7.67 27.28 -2.82
N THR A 191 8.64 27.93 -3.48
CA THR A 191 9.01 27.63 -4.86
C THR A 191 9.56 26.22 -5.00
N TRP A 192 10.40 25.78 -4.05
CA TRP A 192 10.90 24.40 -4.02
C TRP A 192 9.76 23.37 -3.90
N LEU A 193 8.77 23.62 -3.04
CA LEU A 193 7.61 22.75 -2.89
C LEU A 193 6.79 22.65 -4.19
N ASP A 194 6.59 23.77 -4.88
CA ASP A 194 5.86 23.81 -6.15
C ASP A 194 6.58 23.00 -7.24
N VAL A 195 7.90 23.15 -7.40
CA VAL A 195 8.66 22.35 -8.39
C VAL A 195 8.80 20.88 -7.99
N ALA A 196 8.70 20.56 -6.69
CA ALA A 196 8.73 19.17 -6.21
C ALA A 196 7.37 18.46 -6.37
N ALA A 197 6.26 19.20 -6.38
CA ALA A 197 4.90 18.63 -6.40
C ALA A 197 4.65 17.69 -7.58
N PRO A 198 4.96 18.04 -8.85
CA PRO A 198 4.73 17.17 -9.99
C PRO A 198 5.47 15.84 -9.87
N GLY A 199 6.77 15.91 -9.52
CA GLY A 199 7.61 14.75 -9.30
C GLY A 199 7.05 13.83 -8.20
N ALA A 200 6.67 14.41 -7.06
CA ALA A 200 6.12 13.66 -5.93
C ALA A 200 4.82 12.90 -6.28
N PHE A 201 3.92 13.52 -7.04
CA PHE A 201 2.68 12.87 -7.47
C PHE A 201 2.91 11.80 -8.54
N LEU A 202 3.85 12.02 -9.47
CA LEU A 202 4.26 10.99 -10.44
C LEU A 202 4.95 9.79 -9.75
N ALA A 203 5.77 10.03 -8.72
CA ALA A 203 6.32 8.97 -7.88
C ALA A 203 5.23 8.17 -7.18
N MET A 204 4.19 8.85 -6.69
CA MET A 204 3.07 8.17 -6.05
C MET A 204 2.24 7.36 -7.07
N ALA A 205 2.01 7.90 -8.26
CA ALA A 205 1.31 7.22 -9.35
C ALA A 205 2.02 5.92 -9.76
N THR A 206 3.36 5.93 -9.80
CA THR A 206 4.19 4.76 -10.13
C THR A 206 4.28 3.76 -8.97
N ALA A 207 4.35 4.21 -7.72
CA ALA A 207 4.45 3.34 -6.55
C ALA A 207 3.15 2.57 -6.22
N ARG A 208 1.97 3.16 -6.48
CA ARG A 208 0.65 2.58 -6.13
C ARG A 208 0.35 1.23 -6.80
N PRO A 209 0.64 1.01 -8.10
CA PRO A 209 0.60 -0.32 -8.70
C PRO A 209 1.49 -1.35 -7.98
N GLY A 210 2.60 -0.91 -7.36
CA GLY A 210 3.41 -1.74 -6.50
C GLY A 210 2.65 -2.26 -5.29
N CYS A 211 1.80 -1.44 -4.67
CA CYS A 211 0.92 -1.89 -3.57
C CYS A 211 -0.13 -2.89 -4.05
N PHE A 212 -0.68 -2.69 -5.25
CA PHE A 212 -1.62 -3.62 -5.87
C PHE A 212 -0.99 -5.01 -6.10
N LEU A 213 0.23 -5.04 -6.64
CA LEU A 213 0.98 -6.28 -6.88
C LEU A 213 1.57 -6.89 -5.59
N GLY A 214 1.84 -6.06 -4.59
CA GLY A 214 2.35 -6.47 -3.27
C GLY A 214 1.25 -6.92 -2.29
N GLY A 215 -0.01 -6.77 -2.68
CA GLY A 215 -1.19 -7.17 -1.91
C GLY A 215 -1.39 -6.38 -0.63
N CYS A 216 -1.04 -5.09 -0.61
CA CYS A 216 -1.32 -4.19 0.52
C CYS A 216 -2.35 -3.11 0.16
N CYS A 217 -3.03 -2.57 1.16
CA CYS A 217 -4.04 -1.51 1.03
C CYS A 217 -5.17 -1.85 0.05
N VAL A 218 -5.65 -3.09 0.08
CA VAL A 218 -6.66 -3.60 -0.85
C VAL A 218 -8.03 -2.96 -0.69
N GLY A 219 -8.78 -2.96 -1.78
CA GLY A 219 -10.20 -2.65 -1.77
C GLY A 219 -11.04 -3.74 -1.12
N ARG A 220 -12.27 -3.39 -0.74
CA ARG A 220 -13.28 -4.35 -0.30
C ARG A 220 -13.65 -5.31 -1.45
N PRO A 221 -14.03 -6.56 -1.15
CA PRO A 221 -14.61 -7.47 -2.15
C PRO A 221 -15.79 -6.84 -2.89
N THR A 222 -15.95 -7.15 -4.17
CA THR A 222 -17.05 -6.62 -4.99
C THR A 222 -17.47 -7.59 -6.10
N THR A 223 -18.75 -7.53 -6.47
CA THR A 223 -19.34 -8.22 -7.62
C THR A 223 -19.39 -7.35 -8.87
N SER A 224 -19.05 -6.06 -8.76
CA SER A 224 -19.08 -5.10 -9.86
C SER A 224 -18.21 -5.53 -11.04
N ARG A 225 -18.65 -5.22 -12.27
CA ARG A 225 -17.88 -5.44 -13.52
C ARG A 225 -16.55 -4.69 -13.56
N TRP A 226 -16.43 -3.63 -12.76
CA TRP A 226 -15.21 -2.82 -12.61
C TRP A 226 -14.25 -3.39 -11.55
N GLY A 227 -14.65 -4.47 -10.86
CA GLY A 227 -13.79 -5.14 -9.89
C GLY A 227 -12.65 -5.87 -10.57
N VAL A 228 -11.45 -5.74 -10.02
CA VAL A 228 -10.24 -6.42 -10.51
C VAL A 228 -9.83 -7.47 -9.49
N TRP A 229 -9.32 -8.60 -9.96
CA TRP A 229 -8.77 -9.62 -9.08
C TRP A 229 -7.54 -9.07 -8.36
N SER A 230 -7.55 -9.10 -7.03
CA SER A 230 -6.46 -8.61 -6.19
C SER A 230 -6.37 -9.42 -4.90
N SER A 231 -5.16 -9.56 -4.40
CA SER A 231 -4.81 -10.36 -3.24
C SER A 231 -4.44 -9.48 -2.07
N ASP A 232 -4.86 -9.85 -0.86
CA ASP A 232 -4.39 -9.24 0.39
C ASP A 232 -3.29 -10.06 1.06
N ARG A 233 -2.59 -10.89 0.28
CA ARG A 233 -1.59 -11.90 0.70
C ARG A 233 -2.18 -13.15 1.37
N ARG A 234 -3.48 -13.17 1.65
CA ARG A 234 -4.19 -14.29 2.27
C ARG A 234 -5.30 -14.82 1.35
N VAL A 235 -6.09 -13.90 0.80
CA VAL A 235 -7.26 -14.15 -0.05
C VAL A 235 -7.18 -13.28 -1.31
N GLY A 236 -7.11 -13.96 -2.45
CA GLY A 236 -7.27 -13.39 -3.79
C GLY A 236 -8.72 -13.49 -4.25
N ILE A 237 -9.35 -12.34 -4.49
CA ILE A 237 -10.76 -12.24 -4.89
C ILE A 237 -10.94 -10.98 -5.75
N ARG A 238 -12.08 -10.86 -6.44
CA ARG A 238 -12.46 -9.61 -7.11
C ARG A 238 -12.71 -8.52 -6.07
N ARG A 239 -11.96 -7.42 -6.18
CA ARG A 239 -12.01 -6.27 -5.26
C ARG A 239 -12.17 -4.97 -6.03
N VAL A 240 -12.67 -3.94 -5.35
CA VAL A 240 -12.61 -2.58 -5.89
C VAL A 240 -11.14 -2.21 -6.08
N PRO A 241 -10.69 -1.76 -7.27
CA PRO A 241 -9.28 -1.49 -7.54
C PRO A 241 -8.81 -0.15 -6.92
N THR A 242 -8.98 0.02 -5.61
CA THR A 242 -8.73 1.29 -4.92
C THR A 242 -7.30 1.79 -5.08
N GLN A 243 -6.32 0.88 -5.15
CA GLN A 243 -4.92 1.28 -5.38
C GLN A 243 -4.70 1.86 -6.77
N LEU A 244 -5.38 1.33 -7.80
CA LEU A 244 -5.26 1.83 -9.17
C LEU A 244 -6.03 3.15 -9.34
N ILE A 245 -7.17 3.31 -8.66
CA ILE A 245 -7.90 4.59 -8.64
C ILE A 245 -7.05 5.67 -7.94
N GLU A 246 -6.37 5.33 -6.83
CA GLU A 246 -5.45 6.24 -6.16
C GLU A 246 -4.21 6.54 -7.00
N ALA A 247 -3.71 5.57 -7.77
CA ALA A 247 -2.64 5.77 -8.75
C ALA A 247 -3.07 6.75 -9.85
N LEU A 248 -4.29 6.60 -10.38
CA LEU A 248 -4.84 7.50 -11.39
C LEU A 248 -5.04 8.91 -10.82
N LEU A 249 -5.56 9.04 -9.61
CA LEU A 249 -5.65 10.34 -8.92
C LEU A 249 -4.27 11.00 -8.82
N ALA A 250 -3.26 10.26 -8.34
CA ALA A 250 -1.90 10.76 -8.26
C ALA A 250 -1.33 11.13 -9.64
N LEU A 251 -1.59 10.33 -10.68
CA LEU A 251 -1.16 10.63 -12.05
C LEU A 251 -1.80 11.91 -12.58
N THR A 252 -3.11 12.08 -12.37
CA THR A 252 -3.83 13.30 -12.77
C THR A 252 -3.28 14.53 -12.06
N LEU A 253 -2.99 14.44 -10.76
CA LEU A 253 -2.39 15.55 -10.01
C LEU A 253 -0.96 15.83 -10.46
N GLY A 254 -0.16 14.80 -10.72
CA GLY A 254 1.20 14.96 -11.28
C GLY A 254 1.18 15.63 -12.64
N ALA A 255 0.28 15.23 -13.53
CA ALA A 255 0.11 15.84 -14.85
C ALA A 255 -0.40 17.29 -14.78
N VAL A 256 -1.42 17.56 -13.94
CA VAL A 256 -1.98 18.90 -13.76
C VAL A 256 -0.96 19.85 -13.14
N THR A 257 -0.23 19.41 -12.10
CA THR A 257 0.81 20.23 -11.48
C THR A 257 1.99 20.45 -12.41
N LEU A 258 2.40 19.43 -13.18
CA LEU A 258 3.43 19.61 -14.20
C LEU A 258 3.01 20.63 -15.27
N ALA A 259 1.79 20.50 -15.79
CA ALA A 259 1.26 21.44 -16.78
C ALA A 259 1.15 22.86 -16.21
N ALA A 260 0.65 23.00 -14.98
CA ALA A 260 0.58 24.28 -14.28
C ALA A 260 1.98 24.90 -14.18
N ASP A 261 2.98 24.20 -13.63
CA ASP A 261 4.34 24.73 -13.48
C ASP A 261 5.00 25.14 -14.82
N LEU A 262 4.68 24.43 -15.90
CA LEU A 262 5.23 24.73 -17.23
C LEU A 262 4.54 25.92 -17.91
N THR A 263 3.23 26.10 -17.70
CA THR A 263 2.41 27.10 -18.42
C THR A 263 2.11 28.36 -17.62
N TRP A 264 2.15 28.26 -16.29
CA TRP A 264 1.70 29.29 -15.37
C TRP A 264 2.62 29.35 -14.16
N ARG A 265 3.08 30.56 -13.84
CA ARG A 265 3.86 30.79 -12.61
C ARG A 265 2.90 31.24 -11.51
N PRO A 266 2.68 30.42 -10.46
CA PRO A 266 1.80 30.83 -9.36
C PRO A 266 2.35 32.09 -8.71
N ALA A 267 1.47 33.08 -8.50
CA ALA A 267 1.84 34.35 -7.84
C ALA A 267 2.25 34.15 -6.37
N ILE A 268 1.71 33.10 -5.73
CA ILE A 268 1.98 32.74 -4.34
C ILE A 268 2.86 31.49 -4.33
N PRO A 269 4.13 31.58 -3.86
CA PRO A 269 5.00 30.42 -3.73
C PRO A 269 4.42 29.36 -2.79
N GLY A 270 4.42 28.10 -3.22
CA GLY A 270 3.91 26.94 -2.47
C GLY A 270 2.43 26.63 -2.72
N MET A 271 1.71 27.48 -3.47
CA MET A 271 0.29 27.31 -3.72
C MET A 271 -0.01 26.04 -4.53
N LEU A 272 0.82 25.71 -5.51
CA LEU A 272 0.61 24.54 -6.36
C LEU A 272 0.73 23.25 -5.55
N PHE A 273 1.75 23.17 -4.69
CA PHE A 273 1.92 22.06 -3.77
C PHE A 273 0.73 21.93 -2.79
N VAL A 274 0.32 23.04 -2.17
CA VAL A 274 -0.79 23.05 -1.20
C VAL A 274 -2.10 22.62 -1.86
N ALA A 275 -2.43 23.17 -3.03
CA ALA A 275 -3.63 22.80 -3.78
C ALA A 275 -3.63 21.31 -4.14
N ALA A 276 -2.52 20.81 -4.67
CA ALA A 276 -2.41 19.42 -5.08
C ALA A 276 -2.46 18.45 -3.88
N MET A 277 -1.82 18.79 -2.76
CA MET A 277 -1.90 18.01 -1.52
C MET A 277 -3.31 18.00 -0.93
N ALA A 278 -4.01 19.13 -0.97
CA ALA A 278 -5.40 19.23 -0.54
C ALA A 278 -6.32 18.38 -1.43
N ALA A 279 -6.19 18.49 -2.76
CA ALA A 279 -6.94 17.67 -3.72
C ALA A 279 -6.68 16.17 -3.55
N TYR A 280 -5.42 15.77 -3.39
CA TYR A 280 -5.07 14.38 -3.12
C TYR A 280 -5.66 13.89 -1.80
N THR A 281 -5.57 14.69 -0.74
CA THR A 281 -6.10 14.33 0.58
C THR A 281 -7.62 14.16 0.51
N PHE A 282 -8.32 15.08 -0.16
CA PHE A 282 -9.76 15.00 -0.40
C PHE A 282 -10.12 13.73 -1.18
N GLY A 283 -9.48 13.48 -2.33
CA GLY A 283 -9.72 12.27 -3.12
C GLY A 283 -9.42 10.99 -2.34
N ARG A 284 -8.36 10.97 -1.53
CA ARG A 284 -8.06 9.85 -0.63
C ARG A 284 -9.16 9.63 0.42
N GLN A 285 -9.81 10.70 0.90
CA GLN A 285 -10.95 10.56 1.81
C GLN A 285 -12.14 9.86 1.15
N LEU A 286 -12.39 10.14 -0.13
CA LEU A 286 -13.45 9.49 -0.91
C LEU A 286 -13.17 8.00 -1.15
N LEU A 287 -11.89 7.60 -1.26
CA LEU A 287 -11.50 6.20 -1.46
C LEU A 287 -11.55 5.35 -0.18
N PHE A 288 -11.49 5.93 1.02
CA PHE A 288 -11.50 5.16 2.27
C PHE A 288 -12.66 4.18 2.43
N PRO A 289 -13.94 4.54 2.19
CA PRO A 289 -15.04 3.59 2.30
C PRO A 289 -14.99 2.43 1.29
N LEU A 290 -14.13 2.51 0.26
CA LEU A 290 -13.92 1.44 -0.71
C LEU A 290 -12.79 0.48 -0.29
N ARG A 291 -11.99 0.80 0.73
CA ARG A 291 -10.92 -0.06 1.25
C ARG A 291 -11.48 -1.18 2.12
N ALA A 292 -10.78 -2.31 2.17
CA ALA A 292 -11.15 -3.44 3.02
C ALA A 292 -10.94 -3.12 4.51
N GLU A 293 -9.87 -2.37 4.84
CA GLU A 293 -9.61 -1.91 6.19
C GLU A 293 -10.46 -0.69 6.53
N ALA A 294 -11.46 -0.89 7.39
CA ALA A 294 -12.26 0.20 7.93
C ALA A 294 -11.43 1.03 8.93
N ARG A 295 -11.47 2.35 8.77
CA ARG A 295 -10.85 3.26 9.73
C ARG A 295 -11.70 3.27 11.01
N LYS A 296 -11.06 3.08 12.17
CA LYS A 296 -11.74 2.99 13.47
C LYS A 296 -12.29 4.33 13.99
N THR A 297 -11.81 5.47 13.47
CA THR A 297 -12.21 6.80 13.92
C THR A 297 -13.47 7.29 13.19
N LYS A 298 -14.56 7.56 13.92
CA LYS A 298 -15.83 8.06 13.37
C LYS A 298 -15.73 9.51 12.86
N THR A 299 -15.09 10.41 13.61
CA THR A 299 -15.06 11.86 13.32
C THR A 299 -13.88 12.30 12.45
N GLY A 300 -12.77 11.55 12.45
CA GLY A 300 -11.54 11.96 11.78
C GLY A 300 -11.66 12.11 10.26
N ARG A 301 -12.45 11.23 9.61
CA ARG A 301 -12.67 11.26 8.15
C ARG A 301 -13.42 12.53 7.71
N PRO A 302 -14.65 12.82 8.19
CA PRO A 302 -15.39 14.00 7.72
C PRO A 302 -14.62 15.29 8.00
N LEU A 303 -13.94 15.40 9.14
CA LEU A 303 -13.12 16.56 9.47
C LEU A 303 -11.96 16.74 8.47
N THR A 304 -11.23 15.66 8.16
CA THR A 304 -10.14 15.73 7.16
C THR A 304 -10.68 16.05 5.76
N THR A 305 -11.84 15.52 5.39
CA THR A 305 -12.49 15.83 4.12
C THR A 305 -12.85 17.32 4.03
N ALA A 306 -13.49 17.86 5.05
CA ALA A 306 -13.90 19.26 5.09
C ALA A 306 -12.68 20.19 5.07
N ALA A 307 -11.66 19.92 5.89
CA ALA A 307 -10.43 20.70 5.91
C ALA A 307 -9.70 20.68 4.56
N ALA A 308 -9.58 19.49 3.94
CA ALA A 308 -8.94 19.36 2.63
C ALA A 308 -9.71 20.10 1.53
N LEU A 309 -11.05 20.04 1.56
CA LEU A 309 -11.89 20.78 0.61
C LEU A 309 -11.76 22.30 0.80
N LEU A 310 -11.79 22.78 2.04
CA LEU A 310 -11.64 24.21 2.34
C LEU A 310 -10.29 24.74 1.86
N VAL A 311 -9.19 24.02 2.14
CA VAL A 311 -7.85 24.41 1.68
C VAL A 311 -7.77 24.41 0.16
N LEU A 312 -8.36 23.40 -0.51
CA LEU A 312 -8.40 23.34 -1.97
C LEU A 312 -9.16 24.54 -2.56
N LEU A 313 -10.35 24.85 -2.03
CA LEU A 313 -11.15 25.98 -2.51
C LEU A 313 -10.44 27.32 -2.26
N ALA A 314 -9.79 27.49 -1.11
CA ALA A 314 -9.01 28.69 -0.81
C ALA A 314 -7.82 28.85 -1.77
N ALA A 315 -7.10 27.77 -2.07
CA ALA A 315 -5.98 27.81 -3.01
C ALA A 315 -6.44 28.12 -4.44
N LEU A 316 -7.58 27.57 -4.87
CA LEU A 316 -8.17 27.88 -6.18
C LEU A 316 -8.67 29.33 -6.26
N ALA A 317 -9.31 29.83 -5.21
CA ALA A 317 -9.73 31.24 -5.16
C ALA A 317 -8.53 32.19 -5.22
N ALA A 318 -7.47 31.89 -4.46
CA ALA A 318 -6.22 32.66 -4.51
C ALA A 318 -5.56 32.62 -5.90
N ALA A 319 -5.62 31.47 -6.58
CA ALA A 319 -5.12 31.31 -7.95
C ALA A 319 -5.91 32.14 -8.99
N ILE A 320 -7.22 32.32 -8.80
CA ILE A 320 -8.09 33.09 -9.71
C ILE A 320 -7.96 34.59 -9.48
N LEU A 321 -7.70 35.01 -8.23
CA LEU A 321 -7.63 36.41 -7.83
C LEU A 321 -6.25 37.07 -8.06
N ALA A 322 -5.22 36.27 -8.35
CA ALA A 322 -3.84 36.73 -8.53
C ALA A 322 -3.46 36.81 -10.01
#